data_AF-A0A8G0KSQ6-F1
#
_entry.id   AF-A0A8G0KSQ6-F1
#
_cell.length_a   1.000
_cell.length_b   1.000
_cell.length_c   1.000
_cell.angle_alpha   90.00
_cell.angle_beta   90.00
_cell.angle_gamma   90.00
#
_symmetry.space_group_name_H-M   'P 1'
#
loop_
_entity.id
_entity.type
_entity.pdbx_description
1 polymer ?
#
loop_
_entity_poly.entity_id
_entity_poly.type
_entity_poly.pdbx_seq_one_letter_code
_entity_poly.pdbx_strand_id
1 'polypeptide(L)'
;MIQRITIETFQVGLVFKNKKLTKVLTEGKHFLIGTQLEVRYFDMRTPFETDLELDVLLKNETLAQMLEVVEVADYHVVLQFVNKNFKTVLKKENMPFGKAFTSTNL
;
A
#
# COMPACT_ATOMS: atom_id res chain seq x y z
N MET A 1 22.32 -16.61 -3.91
CA MET A 1 21.66 -17.11 -2.69
C MET A 1 20.18 -17.31 -2.99
N ILE A 2 19.56 -18.34 -2.42
CA ILE A 2 18.11 -18.55 -2.53
C ILE A 2 17.49 -18.27 -1.16
N GLN A 3 16.43 -17.49 -1.14
CA GLN A 3 15.69 -17.15 0.08
C GLN A 3 14.23 -17.55 -0.10
N ARG A 4 13.66 -18.24 0.88
CA ARG A 4 12.23 -18.57 0.91
C ARG A 4 11.51 -17.54 1.75
N ILE A 5 10.54 -16.87 1.15
CA ILE A 5 9.73 -15.82 1.78
C ILE A 5 8.29 -16.31 1.85
N THR A 6 7.64 -16.06 2.98
CA THR A 6 6.20 -16.25 3.14
C THR A 6 5.60 -14.87 3.31
N ILE A 7 4.57 -14.56 2.51
CA ILE A 7 3.73 -13.39 2.68
C ILE A 7 2.42 -13.87 3.29
N GLU A 8 2.08 -13.34 4.47
CA GLU A 8 0.86 -13.68 5.19
C GLU A 8 -0.37 -12.99 4.58
N THR A 9 -1.56 -13.41 5.00
CA THR A 9 -2.81 -12.76 4.61
C THR A 9 -2.79 -11.29 5.04
N PHE A 10 -3.29 -10.39 4.18
CA PHE A 10 -3.23 -8.94 4.36
C PHE A 10 -1.81 -8.36 4.43
N GLN A 11 -0.80 -9.10 3.99
CA GLN A 11 0.57 -8.60 3.89
C GLN A 11 0.97 -8.46 2.43
N VAL A 12 1.85 -7.48 2.15
CA VAL A 12 2.58 -7.39 0.89
C VAL A 12 4.07 -7.27 1.18
N GLY A 13 4.90 -7.92 0.36
CA GLY A 13 6.35 -7.85 0.44
C GLY A 13 6.94 -7.01 -0.69
N LEU A 14 7.60 -5.91 -0.38
CA LEU A 14 8.36 -5.11 -1.34
C LEU A 14 9.82 -5.57 -1.36
N VAL A 15 10.28 -6.07 -2.51
CA VAL A 15 11.63 -6.59 -2.67
C VAL A 15 12.53 -5.54 -3.29
N PHE A 16 13.55 -5.14 -2.55
CA PHE A 16 14.55 -4.18 -2.98
C PHE A 16 15.85 -4.88 -3.36
N LYS A 17 16.51 -4.36 -4.39
CA LYS A 17 17.89 -4.69 -4.73
C LYS A 17 18.63 -3.40 -4.96
N ASN A 18 19.71 -3.16 -4.21
CA ASN A 18 20.47 -1.91 -4.28
C ASN A 18 19.57 -0.66 -4.16
N LYS A 19 18.68 -0.65 -3.15
CA LYS A 19 17.68 0.41 -2.88
C LYS A 19 16.60 0.62 -3.96
N LYS A 20 16.62 -0.15 -5.05
CA LYS A 20 15.58 -0.09 -6.08
C LYS A 20 14.50 -1.15 -5.82
N LEU A 21 13.24 -0.76 -5.87
CA LEU A 21 12.11 -1.70 -5.85
C LEU A 21 12.14 -2.56 -7.11
N THR A 22 12.17 -3.88 -6.93
CA THR A 22 12.30 -4.85 -8.03
C THR A 22 11.10 -5.77 -8.18
N LYS A 23 10.43 -6.12 -7.07
CA LYS A 23 9.26 -7.00 -7.07
C LYS A 23 8.30 -6.60 -5.95
N VAL A 24 7.03 -6.88 -6.18
CA VAL A 24 5.95 -6.84 -5.18
C VAL A 24 5.46 -8.28 -5.02
N LEU A 25 5.46 -8.78 -3.79
CA LEU A 25 5.03 -10.13 -3.44
C LEU A 25 3.67 -10.04 -2.73
N THR A 26 2.67 -10.69 -3.29
CA THR A 26 1.35 -10.88 -2.65
C THR A 26 1.35 -12.12 -1.76
N GLU A 27 0.27 -12.33 -1.01
CA GLU A 27 0.04 -13.50 -0.16
C GLU A 27 0.50 -14.82 -0.83
N GLY A 28 1.20 -15.65 -0.06
CA GLY A 28 1.70 -16.95 -0.50
C GLY A 28 3.19 -17.17 -0.25
N LYS A 29 3.71 -18.29 -0.77
CA LYS A 29 5.12 -18.67 -0.64
C LYS A 29 5.89 -18.32 -1.90
N HIS A 30 7.02 -17.64 -1.73
CA HIS A 30 7.88 -17.16 -2.81
C HIS A 30 9.32 -17.62 -2.62
N PHE A 31 10.01 -17.85 -3.73
CA PHE A 31 11.45 -18.07 -3.75
C PHE A 31 12.12 -16.90 -4.45
N LEU A 32 13.03 -16.23 -3.73
CA LEU A 32 13.85 -15.16 -4.27
C LEU A 32 15.25 -15.68 -4.55
N ILE A 33 15.75 -15.41 -5.76
CA ILE A 33 17.09 -15.81 -6.19
C ILE A 33 17.90 -14.53 -6.44
N GLY A 34 19.03 -14.41 -5.77
CA GLY A 34 19.93 -13.27 -5.94
C GLY A 34 20.84 -13.06 -4.74
N THR A 35 21.47 -11.89 -4.71
CA THR A 35 22.25 -11.35 -3.59
C THR A 35 21.79 -9.91 -3.36
N GLN A 36 22.03 -9.39 -2.15
CA GLN A 36 21.65 -8.01 -1.78
C GLN A 36 20.16 -7.73 -1.97
N LEU A 37 19.32 -8.72 -1.67
CA LEU A 37 17.87 -8.57 -1.67
C LEU A 37 17.41 -8.24 -0.26
N GLU A 38 16.61 -7.19 -0.13
CA GLU A 38 15.92 -6.80 1.09
C GLU A 38 14.42 -6.94 0.85
N VAL A 39 13.68 -7.48 1.82
CA VAL A 39 12.21 -7.57 1.75
C VAL A 39 11.63 -6.73 2.88
N ARG A 40 10.81 -5.76 2.53
CA ARG A 40 10.03 -4.96 3.48
C ARG A 40 8.57 -5.39 3.42
N TYR A 41 7.98 -5.62 4.58
CA TYR A 41 6.63 -6.13 4.70
C TYR A 41 5.69 -5.01 5.14
N PHE A 42 4.53 -4.93 4.51
CA PHE A 42 3.51 -3.94 4.83
C PHE A 42 2.18 -4.62 5.09
N ASP A 43 1.47 -4.14 6.11
CA ASP A 43 0.10 -4.54 6.41
C ASP A 43 -0.86 -3.74 5.54
N MET A 44 -1.69 -4.44 4.78
CA MET A 44 -2.67 -3.86 3.86
C MET A 44 -3.86 -3.22 4.58
N ARG A 45 -4.01 -3.48 5.88
CA ARG A 45 -5.10 -2.94 6.73
C ARG A 45 -4.75 -1.58 7.32
N THR A 46 -3.48 -1.19 7.26
CA THR A 46 -2.98 0.11 7.73
C THR A 46 -2.62 1.00 6.55
N PRO A 47 -2.59 2.33 6.72
CA PRO A 47 -2.04 3.22 5.71
C PRO A 47 -0.63 2.80 5.31
N PHE A 48 -0.29 2.96 4.03
CA PHE A 48 1.06 2.69 3.55
C PHE A 48 2.01 3.81 4.03
N GLU A 49 2.93 3.46 4.94
CA GLU A 49 3.94 4.36 5.48
C GLU A 49 5.33 3.92 5.03
N THR A 50 6.15 4.82 4.48
CA THR A 50 7.52 4.49 4.06
C THR A 50 8.45 5.68 4.27
N ASP A 51 9.71 5.38 4.59
CA ASP A 51 10.84 6.31 4.62
C ASP A 51 11.47 6.55 3.23
N LEU A 52 10.95 5.89 2.19
CA LEU A 52 11.43 6.00 0.80
C LEU A 52 10.61 7.02 0.02
N GLU A 53 11.20 7.57 -1.05
CA GLU A 53 10.53 8.51 -1.94
C GLU A 53 9.40 7.81 -2.71
N LEU A 54 8.16 8.25 -2.46
CA LEU A 54 6.94 7.60 -2.97
C LEU A 54 6.91 7.58 -4.50
N ASP A 55 7.27 8.68 -5.15
CA ASP A 55 7.31 8.78 -6.62
C ASP A 55 8.27 7.76 -7.26
N VAL A 56 9.32 7.35 -6.53
CA VAL A 56 10.24 6.30 -6.98
C VAL A 56 9.60 4.93 -6.86
N LEU A 57 8.85 4.67 -5.78
CA LEU A 57 8.14 3.41 -5.56
C LEU A 57 6.99 3.23 -6.56
N LEU A 58 6.24 4.29 -6.85
CA LEU A 58 5.10 4.28 -7.77
C LEU A 58 5.49 4.09 -9.24
N LYS A 59 6.80 4.12 -9.59
CA LYS A 59 7.28 3.65 -10.89
C LYS A 59 7.10 2.14 -11.08
N ASN A 60 6.89 1.38 -10.01
CA ASN A 60 6.51 -0.02 -10.10
C ASN A 60 4.98 -0.13 -10.29
N GLU A 61 4.56 -0.52 -11.50
CA GLU A 61 3.15 -0.60 -11.86
C GLU A 61 2.32 -1.52 -10.95
N THR A 62 2.90 -2.63 -10.48
CA THR A 62 2.21 -3.53 -9.56
C THR A 62 1.91 -2.83 -8.23
N LEU A 63 2.88 -2.10 -7.68
CA LEU A 63 2.65 -1.33 -6.45
C LEU A 63 1.67 -0.18 -6.70
N ALA A 64 1.81 0.55 -7.81
CA ALA A 64 0.93 1.66 -8.15
C ALA A 64 -0.54 1.22 -8.27
N GLN A 65 -0.81 0.05 -8.86
CA GLN A 65 -2.15 -0.53 -8.95
C GLN A 65 -2.71 -0.98 -7.60
N MET A 66 -1.85 -1.23 -6.61
CA MET A 66 -2.26 -1.62 -5.28
C MET A 66 -2.59 -0.42 -4.39
N LEU A 67 -2.13 0.79 -4.73
CA LEU A 67 -2.30 1.97 -3.88
C LEU A 67 -3.33 2.92 -4.47
N GLU A 68 -4.34 3.29 -3.68
CA GLU A 68 -5.24 4.40 -4.01
C GLU A 68 -4.70 5.68 -3.37
N VAL A 69 -4.40 6.68 -4.20
CA VAL A 69 -3.93 8.00 -3.76
C VAL A 69 -5.14 8.88 -3.48
N VAL A 70 -5.45 9.12 -2.20
CA VAL A 70 -6.51 10.07 -1.80
C VAL A 70 -5.86 11.33 -1.24
N GLU A 71 -6.06 12.45 -1.94
CA GLU A 71 -5.63 13.77 -1.48
C GLU A 71 -6.71 14.35 -0.54
N VAL A 72 -6.38 14.51 0.73
CA VAL A 72 -7.25 15.18 1.71
C VAL A 72 -6.77 16.62 1.88
N ALA A 73 -7.69 17.58 1.78
CA ALA A 73 -7.40 19.01 1.90
C ALA A 73 -6.55 19.30 3.15
N ASP A 74 -5.49 20.09 2.96
CA ASP A 74 -4.44 20.47 3.92
C ASP A 74 -3.37 19.40 4.25
N TYR A 75 -2.89 18.64 3.26
CA TYR A 75 -1.62 17.86 3.29
C TYR A 75 -1.62 16.43 3.83
N HIS A 76 -2.59 15.59 3.48
CA HIS A 76 -2.42 14.15 3.77
C HIS A 76 -2.84 13.30 2.58
N VAL A 77 -1.85 12.68 1.92
CA VAL A 77 -2.06 11.59 0.97
C VAL A 77 -2.28 10.33 1.79
N VAL A 78 -3.52 9.81 1.79
CA VAL A 78 -3.82 8.52 2.43
C VAL A 78 -3.77 7.44 1.35
N LEU A 79 -2.85 6.50 1.52
CA LEU A 79 -2.67 5.36 0.63
C LEU A 79 -3.27 4.12 1.27
N GLN A 80 -4.37 3.64 0.70
CA GLN A 80 -4.97 2.36 1.08
C GLN A 80 -4.64 1.30 0.03
N PHE A 81 -4.31 0.09 0.49
CA PHE A 81 -4.18 -1.06 -0.39
C PHE A 81 -5.54 -1.45 -0.95
N VAL A 82 -5.72 -1.37 -2.27
CA VAL A 82 -6.93 -1.81 -2.95
C VAL A 82 -6.92 -3.34 -2.98
N ASN A 83 -7.51 -3.95 -1.95
CA ASN A 83 -7.91 -5.35 -2.03
C ASN A 83 -8.95 -5.46 -3.15
N LYS A 84 -8.81 -6.42 -4.06
CA LYS A 84 -9.74 -6.63 -5.20
C LYS A 84 -11.23 -6.76 -4.81
N ASN A 85 -11.58 -6.78 -3.51
CA ASN A 85 -12.95 -6.73 -2.98
C ASN A 85 -13.13 -5.87 -1.70
N PHE A 86 -12.27 -4.90 -1.37
CA PHE A 86 -12.48 -4.05 -0.19
C PHE A 86 -12.51 -2.56 -0.56
N LYS A 87 -13.72 -2.02 -0.67
CA LYS A 87 -14.01 -0.58 -0.67
C LYS A 87 -14.23 -0.17 0.78
N THR A 88 -13.43 0.74 1.33
CA THR A 88 -13.89 1.77 2.30
C THR A 88 -12.74 2.73 2.62
N VAL A 89 -12.97 4.01 2.31
CA VAL A 89 -12.23 5.16 2.85
C VAL A 89 -12.52 5.26 4.35
N LEU A 90 -11.51 5.06 5.21
CA LEU A 90 -11.63 5.36 6.63
C LEU A 90 -11.14 6.78 6.90
N LYS A 91 -12.11 7.69 7.05
CA LYS A 91 -11.93 9.00 7.65
C LYS A 91 -11.58 8.80 9.13
N LYS A 92 -10.49 9.41 9.61
CA LYS A 92 -10.13 9.39 11.03
C LYS A 92 -11.17 10.19 11.83
N GLU A 93 -11.74 9.55 12.84
CA GLU A 93 -12.70 10.16 13.74
C GLU A 93 -11.98 11.09 14.72
N ASN A 94 -12.34 12.38 14.69
CA ASN A 94 -12.33 13.26 15.86
C ASN A 94 -13.28 14.45 15.64
N MET A 95 -14.30 14.50 16.51
CA MET A 95 -15.20 15.62 16.87
C MET A 95 -16.48 15.93 16.07
N PRO A 96 -17.58 16.31 16.77
CA PRO A 96 -18.93 16.42 16.23
C PRO A 96 -19.21 17.83 15.72
N PHE A 97 -19.75 17.97 14.51
CA PHE A 97 -20.65 19.09 14.21
C PHE A 97 -21.54 18.75 13.01
N GLY A 98 -22.85 18.83 13.24
CA GLY A 98 -23.85 18.50 12.24
C GLY A 98 -23.85 19.47 11.06
N LYS A 99 -24.15 18.93 9.87
CA LYS A 99 -25.40 19.17 9.14
C LYS A 99 -25.45 18.28 7.90
N ALA A 100 -26.67 17.91 7.55
CA ALA A 100 -27.05 16.99 6.49
C ALA A 100 -26.37 17.27 5.14
N PHE A 101 -26.10 16.19 4.39
CA PHE A 101 -26.04 16.27 2.94
C PHE A 101 -27.13 15.35 2.37
N THR A 102 -28.21 15.99 1.92
CA THR A 102 -29.24 15.41 1.07
C THR A 102 -28.62 14.94 -0.24
N SER A 103 -28.82 13.66 -0.57
CA SER A 103 -28.62 13.18 -1.94
C SER A 103 -29.71 13.80 -2.81
N THR A 104 -29.33 14.74 -3.67
CA THR A 104 -30.11 15.05 -4.86
C THR A 104 -29.36 14.43 -6.03
N ASN A 105 -29.88 13.30 -6.51
CA ASN A 105 -29.62 12.84 -7.87
C ASN A 105 -30.90 13.12 -8.68
N LEU A 106 -30.68 13.54 -9.92
CA LEU A 106 -31.61 14.02 -10.94
C LEU A 106 -32.93 13.23 -11.06
#